data_AF-A0A7V9JQU7-F1
#
_entry.id   AF-A0A7V9JQU7-F1
#
_cell.length_a   1.000
_cell.length_b   1.000
_cell.length_c   1.000
_cell.angle_alpha   90.00
_cell.angle_beta   90.00
_cell.angle_gamma   90.00
#
_symmetry.space_group_name_H-M   'P 1'
#
loop_
_entity.id
_entity.type
_entity.pdbx_description
1 polymer ?
#
loop_
_entity_poly.entity_id
_entity_poly.type
_entity_poly.pdbx_seq_one_letter_code
_entity_poly.pdbx_strand_id
1 'polypeptide(L)'
;MVRRLAIVIVLALLVAGGAQGYGGSERQAELNGKIARLQDRIAAANQREAVLTSEISSVTAKIRSLQGDVDDASTRVAVLERELALYERRLDALTELRRVQTERLELLRRQNAIADRRLSERLIAIYQSEDAGTLEVVLASSNFTELLDQLAYRKEIGEQDRRIVRQVAASRTNVRIARARTERTRGRVARATKAIAVRTEARRAERDRLLAGQAALASARSDKERTLASVQEGKEVYLNEVAGLQRQSAALGASIRAAQA
;
A
#
# COMPACT_ATOMS: atom_id res chain seq x y z
N MET A 1 -38.23 15.70 -12.23
CA MET A 1 -39.71 15.71 -12.19
C MET A 1 -40.16 15.86 -10.75
N VAL A 2 -40.48 17.07 -10.29
CA VAL A 2 -41.12 17.31 -8.99
C VAL A 2 -42.13 18.45 -9.18
N ARG A 3 -43.37 18.18 -8.79
CA ARG A 3 -44.57 19.01 -8.97
C ARG A 3 -44.41 20.35 -8.25
N ARG A 4 -44.50 21.44 -9.02
CA ARG A 4 -44.77 22.79 -8.50
C ARG A 4 -46.26 22.88 -8.19
N LEU A 5 -46.61 22.93 -6.91
CA LEU A 5 -47.96 23.24 -6.46
C LEU A 5 -47.98 24.70 -5.99
N ALA A 6 -48.73 25.49 -6.74
CA ALA A 6 -49.04 26.88 -6.50
C ALA A 6 -49.83 27.05 -5.19
N ILE A 7 -49.53 28.10 -4.43
CA ILE A 7 -50.46 28.64 -3.42
C ILE A 7 -50.70 30.10 -3.76
N VAL A 8 -51.96 30.35 -4.07
CA VAL A 8 -52.57 31.58 -4.55
C VAL A 8 -52.70 32.58 -3.40
N ILE A 9 -52.14 33.77 -3.61
CA ILE A 9 -52.48 34.99 -2.87
C ILE A 9 -53.77 35.54 -3.48
N VAL A 10 -54.89 35.55 -2.73
CA VAL A 10 -55.99 36.49 -2.96
C VAL A 10 -56.47 37.01 -1.61
N LEU A 11 -56.08 38.24 -1.33
CA LEU A 11 -56.75 39.15 -0.41
C LEU A 11 -58.15 39.44 -0.96
N ALA A 12 -59.19 39.21 -0.15
CA ALA A 12 -60.50 39.83 -0.33
C ALA A 12 -60.94 40.45 1.00
N LEU A 13 -60.71 41.77 1.08
CA LEU A 13 -61.23 42.71 2.05
C LEU A 13 -62.67 43.06 1.64
N LEU A 14 -63.67 42.66 2.44
CA LEU A 14 -64.98 43.33 2.58
C LEU A 14 -65.87 42.52 3.55
N VAL A 15 -65.99 42.98 4.80
CA VAL A 15 -67.18 42.72 5.63
C VAL A 15 -67.51 43.98 6.40
N ALA A 16 -68.46 44.74 5.87
CA ALA A 16 -69.38 45.56 6.65
C ALA A 16 -70.71 44.79 6.71
N GLY A 17 -71.23 44.54 7.92
CA GLY A 17 -72.51 43.86 8.12
C GLY A 17 -72.48 42.94 9.32
N GLY A 18 -73.02 43.41 10.44
CA GLY A 18 -73.13 42.64 11.69
C GLY A 18 -73.97 41.38 11.49
N ALA A 19 -73.34 40.23 11.75
CA ALA A 19 -74.01 38.96 11.99
C ALA A 19 -73.29 38.27 13.15
N GLN A 20 -73.89 38.42 14.34
CA GLN A 20 -73.83 37.54 15.52
C GLN A 20 -72.45 37.03 16.00
N GLY A 21 -72.08 37.47 17.21
CA GLY A 21 -70.83 37.16 17.93
C GLY A 21 -70.58 35.69 18.33
N TYR A 22 -71.15 34.70 17.63
CA TYR A 22 -70.95 33.27 17.91
C TYR A 22 -69.83 32.61 17.09
N GLY A 23 -69.48 33.12 15.90
CA GLY A 23 -68.46 32.48 15.03
C GLY A 23 -67.01 32.96 15.21
N GLY A 24 -66.80 34.12 15.85
CA GLY A 24 -65.46 34.72 16.00
C GLY A 24 -64.55 33.96 16.97
N SER A 25 -65.11 33.55 18.11
CA SER A 25 -64.41 32.77 19.15
C SER A 25 -63.97 31.39 18.65
N GLU A 26 -64.84 30.69 17.90
CA GLU A 26 -64.52 29.39 17.29
C GLU A 26 -63.35 29.49 16.31
N ARG A 27 -63.36 30.50 15.44
CA ARG A 27 -62.28 30.73 14.47
C ARG A 27 -60.95 31.10 15.15
N GLN A 28 -61.00 31.85 16.24
CA GLN A 28 -59.82 32.15 17.06
C GLN A 28 -59.28 30.87 17.73
N ALA A 29 -60.14 30.00 18.25
CA ALA A 29 -59.75 28.72 18.81
C ALA A 29 -59.11 27.81 17.75
N GLU A 30 -59.63 27.78 16.52
CA GLU A 30 -59.05 27.03 15.40
C GLU A 30 -57.63 27.53 15.05
N LEU A 31 -57.42 28.84 14.96
CA LEU A 31 -56.11 29.45 14.73
C LEU A 31 -55.11 29.08 15.84
N ASN A 32 -55.53 29.17 17.09
CA ASN A 32 -54.70 28.79 18.24
C ASN A 32 -54.35 27.30 18.20
N GLY A 33 -55.29 26.43 17.81
CA GLY A 33 -55.03 25.01 17.60
C GLY A 33 -54.03 24.74 16.46
N LYS A 34 -54.06 25.52 15.37
CA LYS A 34 -53.04 25.45 14.29
C LYS A 34 -51.67 25.89 14.78
N ILE A 35 -51.60 26.99 15.55
CA ILE A 35 -50.36 27.49 16.15
C ILE A 35 -49.72 26.42 17.05
N ALA A 36 -50.50 25.81 17.95
CA ALA A 36 -50.01 24.76 18.84
C ALA A 36 -49.40 23.58 18.07
N ARG A 37 -50.09 23.09 17.03
CA ARG A 37 -49.57 22.01 16.17
C ARG A 37 -48.27 22.37 15.45
N LEU A 38 -48.12 23.61 15.00
CA LEU A 38 -46.88 24.06 14.37
C LEU A 38 -45.74 24.21 15.40
N GLN A 39 -46.04 24.68 16.61
CA GLN A 39 -45.09 24.72 17.71
C GLN A 39 -44.58 23.32 18.07
N ASP A 40 -45.45 22.31 18.10
CA ASP A 40 -45.06 20.91 18.30
C ASP A 40 -44.12 20.42 17.19
N ARG A 41 -44.39 20.79 15.93
CA ARG A 41 -43.52 20.46 14.78
C ARG A 41 -42.16 21.15 14.88
N ILE A 42 -42.10 22.40 15.35
CA ILE A 42 -40.85 23.13 15.59
C ILE A 42 -40.06 22.44 16.71
N ALA A 43 -40.71 22.04 17.80
CA ALA A 43 -40.07 21.30 18.88
C ALA A 43 -39.50 19.96 18.39
N ALA A 44 -40.25 19.21 17.58
CA ALA A 44 -39.77 17.98 16.97
C ALA A 44 -38.60 18.22 16.00
N ALA A 45 -38.63 19.31 15.22
CA ALA A 45 -37.52 19.69 14.34
C ALA A 45 -36.24 20.02 15.13
N ASN A 46 -36.36 20.80 16.22
CA ASN A 46 -35.23 21.10 17.12
C ASN A 46 -34.58 19.82 17.67
N GLN A 47 -35.39 18.85 18.11
CA GLN A 47 -34.88 17.57 18.61
C GLN A 47 -34.14 16.80 17.52
N ARG A 48 -34.68 16.75 16.30
CA ARG A 48 -34.03 16.10 15.15
C ARG A 48 -32.71 16.79 14.77
N GLU A 49 -32.68 18.12 14.77
CA GLU A 49 -31.45 18.90 14.53
C GLU A 49 -30.35 18.56 15.54
N ALA A 50 -30.70 18.49 16.83
CA ALA A 50 -29.76 18.15 17.90
C ALA A 50 -29.20 16.73 17.72
N VAL A 51 -30.04 15.75 17.39
CA VAL A 51 -29.62 14.37 17.09
C VAL A 51 -28.68 14.32 15.88
N LEU A 52 -29.07 14.94 14.76
CA LEU A 52 -28.25 14.96 13.54
C LEU A 52 -26.90 15.63 13.77
N THR A 53 -26.86 16.73 14.52
CA THR A 53 -25.61 17.43 14.86
C THR A 53 -24.68 16.55 15.69
N SER A 54 -25.24 15.81 16.66
CA SER A 54 -24.48 14.85 17.47
C SER A 54 -23.94 13.69 16.61
N GLU A 55 -24.76 13.13 15.72
CA GLU A 55 -24.34 12.08 14.80
C GLU A 55 -23.25 12.54 13.83
N ILE A 56 -23.38 13.75 13.25
CA ILE A 56 -22.36 14.35 12.39
C ILE A 56 -21.04 14.51 13.15
N SER A 57 -21.10 14.97 14.40
CA SER A 57 -19.91 15.13 15.25
C SER A 57 -19.24 13.77 15.53
N SER A 58 -20.02 12.75 15.84
CA SER A 58 -19.54 11.37 16.05
C SER A 58 -18.89 10.79 14.79
N VAL A 59 -19.53 10.92 13.63
CA VAL A 59 -18.97 10.47 12.34
C VAL A 59 -17.69 11.24 12.00
N THR A 60 -17.65 12.55 12.26
CA THR A 60 -16.46 13.39 12.05
C THR A 60 -15.28 12.92 12.91
N ALA A 61 -15.53 12.58 14.18
CA ALA A 61 -14.50 12.01 15.06
C ALA A 61 -13.97 10.67 14.53
N LYS A 62 -14.87 9.78 14.06
CA LYS A 62 -14.48 8.49 13.45
C LYS A 62 -13.66 8.67 12.18
N ILE A 63 -14.01 9.63 11.32
CA ILE A 63 -13.23 9.96 10.11
C ILE A 63 -11.81 10.39 10.48
N ARG A 64 -11.65 11.22 11.52
CA ARG A 64 -10.32 11.66 12.00
C ARG A 64 -9.51 10.51 12.58
N SER A 65 -10.14 9.60 13.34
CA SER A 65 -9.48 8.40 13.84
C SER A 65 -8.97 7.53 12.68
N LEU A 66 -9.84 7.25 11.70
CA LEU A 66 -9.45 6.47 10.52
C LEU A 66 -8.36 7.15 9.69
N GLN A 67 -8.34 8.49 9.60
CA GLN A 67 -7.24 9.20 8.96
C GLN A 67 -5.90 8.87 9.65
N GLY A 68 -5.86 8.91 10.98
CA GLY A 68 -4.67 8.52 11.72
C GLY A 68 -4.25 7.07 11.47
N ASP A 69 -5.23 6.15 11.42
CA ASP A 69 -4.99 4.74 11.13
C ASP A 69 -4.45 4.53 9.70
N VAL A 70 -4.97 5.27 8.71
CA VAL A 70 -4.49 5.27 7.32
C VAL A 70 -3.06 5.80 7.24
N ASP A 71 -2.72 6.85 7.98
CA ASP A 71 -1.38 7.45 7.98
C ASP A 71 -0.34 6.49 8.59
N ASP A 72 -0.68 5.82 9.69
CA ASP A 72 0.16 4.77 10.29
C ASP A 72 0.31 3.57 9.34
N ALA A 73 -0.79 3.08 8.76
CA ALA A 73 -0.77 1.98 7.80
C ALA A 73 0.09 2.33 6.57
N SER A 74 -0.01 3.55 6.06
CA SER A 74 0.78 4.04 4.93
C SER A 74 2.27 4.10 5.25
N THR A 75 2.63 4.58 6.45
CA THR A 75 4.01 4.60 6.93
C THR A 75 4.59 3.18 7.01
N ARG A 76 3.82 2.23 7.55
CA ARG A 76 4.22 0.81 7.64
C ARG A 76 4.41 0.16 6.27
N VAL A 77 3.51 0.45 5.32
CA VAL A 77 3.65 -0.01 3.93
C VAL A 77 4.93 0.54 3.31
N ALA A 78 5.22 1.83 3.46
CA ALA A 78 6.42 2.46 2.90
C ALA A 78 7.72 1.87 3.46
N VAL A 79 7.75 1.49 4.75
CA VAL A 79 8.89 0.78 5.36
C VAL A 79 9.09 -0.59 4.70
N LEU A 80 8.01 -1.37 4.54
CA LEU A 80 8.08 -2.70 3.93
C LEU A 80 8.45 -2.66 2.44
N GLU A 81 8.01 -1.64 1.71
CA GLU A 81 8.40 -1.43 0.31
C GLU A 81 9.89 -1.13 0.16
N ARG A 82 10.44 -0.29 1.05
CA ARG A 82 11.89 -0.03 1.08
C ARG A 82 12.68 -1.30 1.42
N GLU A 83 12.19 -2.08 2.38
CA GLU A 83 12.79 -3.37 2.74
C GLU A 83 12.75 -4.35 1.56
N LEU A 84 11.59 -4.47 0.88
CA LEU A 84 11.43 -5.32 -0.29
C LEU A 84 12.42 -4.94 -1.40
N ALA A 85 12.52 -3.65 -1.74
CA ALA A 85 13.44 -3.17 -2.76
C ALA A 85 14.91 -3.45 -2.42
N LEU A 86 15.29 -3.40 -1.13
CA LEU A 86 16.63 -3.78 -0.70
C LEU A 86 16.90 -5.28 -0.90
N TYR A 87 15.92 -6.13 -0.58
CA TYR A 87 16.03 -7.57 -0.73
C TYR A 87 16.04 -8.00 -2.20
N GLU A 88 15.31 -7.32 -3.07
CA GLU A 88 15.35 -7.51 -4.53
C GLU A 88 16.73 -7.17 -5.08
N ARG A 89 17.29 -6.00 -4.76
CA ARG A 89 18.67 -5.65 -5.14
C ARG A 89 19.69 -6.66 -4.65
N ARG A 90 19.53 -7.17 -3.43
CA ARG A 90 20.39 -8.22 -2.89
C ARG A 90 20.26 -9.52 -3.67
N LEU A 91 19.05 -9.88 -4.09
CA LEU A 91 18.79 -11.08 -4.89
C LEU A 91 19.45 -10.96 -6.28
N ASP A 92 19.38 -9.79 -6.90
CA ASP A 92 20.03 -9.51 -8.18
C ASP A 92 21.55 -9.61 -8.07
N ALA A 93 22.14 -8.98 -7.06
CA ALA A 93 23.59 -9.06 -6.80
C ALA A 93 24.06 -10.51 -6.58
N LEU A 94 23.28 -11.33 -5.87
CA LEU A 94 23.58 -12.75 -5.68
C LEU A 94 23.43 -13.56 -6.97
N THR A 95 22.48 -13.19 -7.83
CA THR A 95 22.27 -13.81 -9.13
C THR A 95 23.44 -13.54 -10.07
N GLU A 96 23.93 -12.30 -10.11
CA GLU A 96 25.12 -11.92 -10.87
C GLU A 96 26.39 -12.57 -10.32
N LEU A 97 26.57 -12.58 -9.00
CA LEU A 97 27.71 -13.27 -8.39
C LEU A 97 27.74 -14.76 -8.76
N ARG A 98 26.59 -15.42 -8.74
CA ARG A 98 26.46 -16.82 -9.17
C ARG A 98 26.83 -17.00 -10.64
N ARG A 99 26.41 -16.08 -11.53
CA ARG A 99 26.75 -16.12 -12.95
C ARG A 99 28.26 -16.05 -13.16
N VAL A 100 28.92 -15.04 -12.56
CA VAL A 100 30.38 -14.87 -12.62
C VAL A 100 31.12 -16.09 -12.07
N GLN A 101 30.67 -16.65 -10.93
CA GLN A 101 31.25 -17.87 -10.37
C GLN A 101 31.07 -19.09 -11.29
N THR A 102 29.97 -19.17 -12.04
CA THR A 102 29.71 -20.24 -13.00
C THR A 102 30.66 -20.13 -14.19
N GLU A 103 30.82 -18.94 -14.77
CA GLU A 103 31.76 -18.69 -15.87
C GLU A 103 33.20 -19.00 -15.46
N ARG A 104 33.61 -18.56 -14.26
CA ARG A 104 34.94 -18.84 -13.72
C ARG A 104 35.16 -20.34 -13.51
N LEU A 105 34.13 -21.06 -13.05
CA LEU A 105 34.21 -22.51 -12.86
C LEU A 105 34.42 -23.24 -14.21
N GLU A 106 33.70 -22.84 -15.26
CA GLU A 106 33.89 -23.42 -16.60
C GLU A 106 35.26 -23.11 -17.18
N LEU A 107 35.78 -21.89 -16.99
CA LEU A 107 37.14 -21.55 -17.38
C LEU A 107 38.17 -22.44 -16.67
N LEU A 108 38.05 -22.59 -15.35
CA LEU A 108 38.96 -23.42 -14.55
C LEU A 108 38.86 -24.91 -14.93
N ARG A 109 37.69 -25.40 -15.33
CA ARG A 109 37.52 -26.76 -15.86
C ARG A 109 38.32 -26.97 -17.14
N ARG A 110 38.23 -26.03 -18.10
CA ARG A 110 39.01 -26.08 -19.35
C ARG A 110 40.51 -25.99 -19.09
N GLN A 111 40.93 -25.05 -18.22
CA GLN A 111 42.34 -24.89 -17.84
C GLN A 111 42.91 -26.14 -17.18
N ASN A 112 42.14 -26.80 -16.30
CA ASN A 112 42.58 -28.04 -15.66
C ASN A 112 42.80 -29.13 -16.70
N ALA A 113 41.87 -29.32 -17.64
CA ALA A 113 42.00 -30.34 -18.68
C ALA A 113 43.22 -30.11 -19.59
N ILE A 114 43.53 -28.84 -19.90
CA ILE A 114 44.75 -28.49 -20.66
C ILE A 114 46.01 -28.77 -19.83
N ALA A 115 46.02 -28.39 -18.55
CA ALA A 115 47.15 -28.63 -17.66
C ALA A 115 47.40 -30.13 -17.44
N ASP A 116 46.34 -30.92 -17.25
CA ASP A 116 46.40 -32.37 -17.12
C ASP A 116 46.98 -33.01 -18.40
N ARG A 117 46.53 -32.58 -19.59
CA ARG A 117 47.05 -33.09 -20.86
C ARG A 117 48.53 -32.78 -21.05
N ARG A 118 48.95 -31.54 -20.81
CA ARG A 118 50.35 -31.12 -20.93
C ARG A 118 51.27 -31.88 -19.98
N LEU A 119 50.82 -32.08 -18.73
CA LEU A 119 51.55 -32.88 -17.75
C LEU A 119 51.71 -34.34 -18.23
N SER A 120 50.65 -34.93 -18.78
CA SER A 120 50.69 -36.31 -19.35
C SER A 120 51.62 -36.42 -20.56
N GLU A 121 51.51 -35.51 -21.53
CA GLU A 121 52.39 -35.45 -22.71
C GLU A 121 53.86 -35.36 -22.28
N ARG A 122 54.16 -34.54 -21.27
CA ARG A 122 55.51 -34.36 -20.76
C ARG A 122 56.03 -35.58 -19.99
N LEU A 123 55.19 -36.25 -19.20
CA LEU A 123 55.53 -37.50 -18.53
C LEU A 123 55.89 -38.60 -19.54
N ILE A 124 55.09 -38.73 -20.62
CA ILE A 124 55.36 -39.68 -21.70
C ILE A 124 56.68 -39.35 -22.39
N ALA A 125 56.94 -38.07 -22.71
CA ALA A 125 58.17 -37.65 -23.37
C ALA A 125 59.43 -37.92 -22.51
N ILE A 126 59.35 -37.71 -21.20
CA ILE A 126 60.45 -38.08 -20.27
C ILE A 126 60.70 -39.58 -20.32
N TYR A 127 59.65 -40.41 -20.19
CA TYR A 127 59.76 -41.87 -20.20
C TYR A 127 60.32 -42.42 -21.53
N GLN A 128 59.80 -41.94 -22.67
CA GLN A 128 60.27 -42.35 -24.00
C GLN A 128 61.73 -41.92 -24.28
N SER A 129 62.20 -40.84 -23.66
CA SER A 129 63.59 -40.40 -23.78
C SER A 129 64.57 -41.19 -22.90
N GLU A 130 64.09 -41.89 -21.87
CA GLU A 130 64.90 -42.80 -21.04
C GLU A 130 65.13 -44.16 -21.74
N ASP A 131 64.18 -44.61 -22.58
CA ASP A 131 64.31 -45.84 -23.39
C ASP A 131 65.14 -45.67 -24.69
N ALA A 132 65.38 -44.43 -25.14
CA ALA A 132 66.14 -44.14 -26.35
C ALA A 132 67.64 -43.98 -26.07
N GLY A 133 68.37 -45.09 -25.97
CA GLY A 133 69.80 -45.19 -26.33
C GLY A 133 70.80 -44.22 -25.69
N THR A 134 70.58 -43.72 -24.47
CA THR A 134 71.52 -42.79 -23.81
C THR A 134 72.85 -43.46 -23.42
N LEU A 135 72.90 -44.79 -23.37
CA LEU A 135 74.13 -45.56 -23.13
C LEU A 135 75.14 -45.45 -24.29
N GLU A 136 74.72 -45.10 -25.50
CA GLU A 136 75.60 -45.00 -26.68
C GLU A 136 76.24 -43.61 -26.84
N VAL A 137 75.64 -42.56 -26.24
CA VAL A 137 76.08 -41.15 -26.36
C VAL A 137 77.08 -40.74 -25.26
N VAL A 138 77.13 -41.47 -24.14
CA VAL A 138 77.99 -41.16 -22.97
C VAL A 138 79.49 -41.45 -23.22
N LEU A 139 79.83 -42.30 -24.19
CA LEU A 139 81.22 -42.65 -24.50
C LEU A 139 81.92 -41.66 -25.44
N ALA A 140 81.21 -40.66 -25.96
CA ALA A 140 81.75 -39.64 -26.86
C ALA A 140 81.61 -38.23 -26.25
N SER A 141 82.68 -37.79 -25.58
CA SER A 141 83.01 -36.41 -25.18
C SER A 141 82.42 -35.84 -23.88
N SER A 142 83.37 -35.36 -23.05
CA SER A 142 83.43 -34.37 -21.94
C SER A 142 82.22 -33.61 -21.38
N ASN A 143 80.96 -33.95 -21.64
CA ASN A 143 79.80 -33.10 -21.31
C ASN A 143 78.89 -33.66 -20.20
N PHE A 144 79.45 -34.39 -19.22
CA PHE A 144 78.67 -34.92 -18.07
C PHE A 144 77.88 -33.84 -17.31
N THR A 145 78.43 -32.63 -17.21
CA THR A 145 77.76 -31.45 -16.63
C THR A 145 76.50 -31.05 -17.40
N GLU A 146 76.54 -31.09 -18.73
CA GLU A 146 75.40 -30.73 -19.60
C GLU A 146 74.25 -31.74 -19.48
N LEU A 147 74.60 -33.04 -19.32
CA LEU A 147 73.62 -34.09 -19.01
C LEU A 147 72.96 -33.91 -17.64
N LEU A 148 73.73 -33.55 -16.61
CA LEU A 148 73.20 -33.27 -15.28
C LEU A 148 72.27 -32.05 -15.27
N ASP A 149 72.64 -30.98 -15.97
CA ASP A 149 71.82 -29.78 -16.12
C ASP A 149 70.51 -30.08 -16.86
N GLN A 150 70.57 -30.93 -17.91
CA GLN A 150 69.39 -31.33 -18.67
C GLN A 150 68.43 -32.21 -17.85
N LEU A 151 68.94 -33.07 -16.97
CA LEU A 151 68.12 -33.87 -16.05
C LEU A 151 67.52 -33.00 -14.93
N ALA A 152 68.29 -32.06 -14.38
CA ALA A 152 67.82 -31.11 -13.37
C ALA A 152 66.68 -30.24 -13.91
N TYR A 153 66.84 -29.68 -15.12
CA TYR A 153 65.83 -28.87 -15.80
C TYR A 153 64.53 -29.64 -16.08
N ARG A 154 64.63 -30.91 -16.53
CA ARG A 154 63.44 -31.76 -16.76
C ARG A 154 62.67 -32.05 -15.47
N LYS A 155 63.37 -32.29 -14.36
CA LYS A 155 62.75 -32.50 -13.05
C LYS A 155 62.02 -31.23 -12.58
N GLU A 156 62.64 -30.06 -12.71
CA GLU A 156 62.06 -28.78 -12.31
C GLU A 156 60.77 -28.48 -13.09
N ILE A 157 60.76 -28.69 -14.41
CA ILE A 157 59.55 -28.53 -15.23
C ILE A 157 58.44 -29.49 -14.79
N GLY A 158 58.76 -30.77 -14.52
CA GLY A 158 57.78 -31.74 -14.04
C GLY A 158 57.17 -31.35 -12.70
N GLU A 159 57.97 -30.79 -11.78
CA GLU A 159 57.49 -30.25 -10.51
C GLU A 159 56.61 -29.01 -10.69
N GLN A 160 56.98 -28.13 -11.63
CA GLN A 160 56.20 -26.94 -11.98
C GLN A 160 54.83 -27.32 -12.58
N ASP A 161 54.78 -28.24 -13.54
CA ASP A 161 53.53 -28.67 -14.17
C ASP A 161 52.58 -29.32 -13.15
N ARG A 162 53.12 -30.18 -12.25
CA ARG A 162 52.35 -30.73 -11.12
C ARG A 162 51.82 -29.63 -10.20
N ARG A 163 52.59 -28.56 -9.96
CA ARG A 163 52.17 -27.42 -9.13
C ARG A 163 51.02 -26.65 -9.80
N ILE A 164 51.10 -26.41 -11.10
CA ILE A 164 50.05 -25.74 -11.89
C ILE A 164 48.74 -26.55 -11.84
N VAL A 165 48.80 -27.86 -12.12
CA VAL A 165 47.62 -28.74 -12.05
C VAL A 165 46.97 -28.68 -10.67
N ARG A 166 47.76 -28.82 -9.60
CA ARG A 166 47.25 -28.73 -8.21
C ARG A 166 46.61 -27.36 -7.92
N GLN A 167 47.21 -26.26 -8.36
CA GLN A 167 46.70 -24.91 -8.13
C GLN A 167 45.37 -24.66 -8.88
N VAL A 168 45.26 -25.11 -10.12
CA VAL A 168 44.02 -25.00 -10.91
C VAL A 168 42.92 -25.88 -10.31
N ALA A 169 43.24 -27.11 -9.92
CA ALA A 169 42.30 -28.03 -9.27
C ALA A 169 41.78 -27.48 -7.93
N ALA A 170 42.66 -26.89 -7.11
CA ALA A 170 42.31 -26.24 -5.86
C ALA A 170 41.40 -25.01 -6.12
N SER A 171 41.77 -24.16 -7.07
CA SER A 171 40.98 -22.98 -7.47
C SER A 171 39.57 -23.38 -7.94
N ARG A 172 39.47 -24.43 -8.76
CA ARG A 172 38.19 -24.99 -9.24
C ARG A 172 37.31 -25.44 -8.07
N THR A 173 37.90 -26.12 -7.09
CA THR A 173 37.21 -26.59 -5.89
C THR A 173 36.71 -25.42 -5.05
N ASN A 174 37.54 -24.39 -4.85
CA ASN A 174 37.17 -23.19 -4.12
C ASN A 174 36.00 -22.44 -4.78
N VAL A 175 36.03 -22.26 -6.11
CA VAL A 175 34.93 -21.62 -6.84
C VAL A 175 33.65 -22.45 -6.76
N ARG A 176 33.74 -23.79 -6.85
CA ARG A 176 32.59 -24.69 -6.67
C ARG A 176 31.95 -24.52 -5.28
N ILE A 177 32.76 -24.48 -4.23
CA ILE A 177 32.29 -24.27 -2.85
C ILE A 177 31.66 -22.88 -2.70
N ALA A 178 32.31 -21.84 -3.22
CA ALA A 178 31.80 -20.46 -3.20
C ALA A 178 30.43 -20.37 -3.90
N ARG A 179 30.29 -20.96 -5.11
CA ARG A 179 29.03 -21.02 -5.85
C ARG A 179 27.92 -21.71 -5.07
N ALA A 180 28.22 -22.84 -4.43
CA ALA A 180 27.24 -23.55 -3.61
C ALA A 180 26.78 -22.72 -2.40
N ARG A 181 27.69 -21.97 -1.76
CA ARG A 181 27.35 -21.03 -0.67
C ARG A 181 26.51 -19.85 -1.17
N THR A 182 26.83 -19.30 -2.33
CA THR A 182 26.03 -18.25 -3.00
C THR A 182 24.61 -18.76 -3.25
N GLU A 183 24.43 -19.96 -3.81
CA GLU A 183 23.10 -20.52 -4.06
C GLU A 183 22.27 -20.73 -2.80
N ARG A 184 22.87 -21.24 -1.72
CA ARG A 184 22.17 -21.37 -0.43
C ARG A 184 21.75 -20.02 0.13
N THR A 185 22.58 -18.99 -0.06
CA THR A 185 22.27 -17.63 0.40
C THR A 185 21.19 -16.99 -0.46
N ARG A 186 21.27 -17.14 -1.78
CA ARG A 186 20.25 -16.71 -2.74
C ARG A 186 18.89 -17.33 -2.44
N GLY A 187 18.85 -18.63 -2.15
CA GLY A 187 17.61 -19.31 -1.76
C GLY A 187 17.01 -18.80 -0.44
N ARG A 188 17.85 -18.45 0.54
CA ARG A 188 17.39 -17.81 1.79
C ARG A 188 16.84 -16.41 1.54
N VAL A 189 17.55 -15.59 0.78
CA VAL A 189 17.12 -14.23 0.42
C VAL A 189 15.81 -14.29 -0.37
N ALA A 190 15.70 -15.15 -1.39
CA ALA A 190 14.47 -15.28 -2.19
C ALA A 190 13.23 -15.65 -1.35
N ARG A 191 13.38 -16.55 -0.37
CA ARG A 191 12.29 -16.87 0.57
C ARG A 191 11.91 -15.68 1.44
N ALA A 192 12.91 -14.95 1.95
CA ALA A 192 12.66 -13.74 2.74
C ALA A 192 11.99 -12.64 1.89
N THR A 193 12.45 -12.41 0.65
CA THR A 193 11.83 -11.48 -0.31
C THR A 193 10.36 -11.82 -0.52
N LYS A 194 10.03 -13.11 -0.77
CA LYS A 194 8.64 -13.55 -0.94
C LYS A 194 7.80 -13.33 0.32
N ALA A 195 8.35 -13.63 1.49
CA ALA A 195 7.64 -13.42 2.76
C ALA A 195 7.38 -11.92 3.02
N ILE A 196 8.35 -11.05 2.73
CA ILE A 196 8.19 -9.60 2.82
C ILE A 196 7.14 -9.13 1.82
N ALA A 197 7.19 -9.56 0.56
CA ALA A 197 6.20 -9.19 -0.46
C ALA A 197 4.77 -9.54 -0.04
N VAL A 198 4.53 -10.76 0.46
CA VAL A 198 3.21 -11.17 0.98
C VAL A 198 2.76 -10.28 2.13
N ARG A 199 3.66 -9.93 3.06
CA ARG A 199 3.36 -9.01 4.16
C ARG A 199 3.05 -7.59 3.67
N THR A 200 3.78 -7.10 2.67
CA THR A 200 3.56 -5.79 2.04
C THR A 200 2.17 -5.73 1.42
N GLU A 201 1.78 -6.75 0.64
CA GLU A 201 0.44 -6.83 0.04
C GLU A 201 -0.67 -6.89 1.09
N ALA A 202 -0.51 -7.68 2.14
CA ALA A 202 -1.48 -7.73 3.23
C ALA A 202 -1.65 -6.36 3.92
N ARG A 203 -0.57 -5.58 4.06
CA ARG A 203 -0.64 -4.23 4.64
C ARG A 203 -1.22 -3.19 3.69
N ARG A 204 -0.96 -3.30 2.37
CA ARG A 204 -1.61 -2.49 1.34
C ARG A 204 -3.13 -2.70 1.36
N ALA A 205 -3.57 -3.96 1.36
CA ALA A 205 -4.98 -4.30 1.43
C ALA A 205 -5.66 -3.74 2.68
N GLU A 206 -4.98 -3.74 3.83
CA GLU A 206 -5.52 -3.15 5.06
C GLU A 206 -5.66 -1.63 4.97
N ARG A 207 -4.62 -0.93 4.49
CA ARG A 207 -4.68 0.52 4.24
C ARG A 207 -5.84 0.86 3.29
N ASP A 208 -6.01 0.09 2.23
CA ASP A 208 -7.04 0.34 1.23
C ASP A 208 -8.46 0.12 1.79
N ARG A 209 -8.64 -0.85 2.70
CA ARG A 209 -9.90 -1.01 3.45
C ARG A 209 -10.18 0.18 4.36
N LEU A 210 -9.17 0.70 5.06
CA LEU A 210 -9.31 1.87 5.92
C LEU A 210 -9.71 3.12 5.10
N LEU A 211 -9.07 3.33 3.94
CA LEU A 211 -9.42 4.38 3.00
C LEU A 211 -10.86 4.24 2.50
N ALA A 212 -11.30 3.04 2.13
CA ALA A 212 -12.68 2.78 1.72
C ALA A 212 -13.67 3.07 2.85
N GLY A 213 -13.35 2.67 4.09
CA GLY A 213 -14.15 2.97 5.28
C GLY A 213 -14.26 4.47 5.55
N GLN A 214 -13.16 5.21 5.39
CA GLN A 214 -13.13 6.66 5.52
C GLN A 214 -14.04 7.34 4.48
N ALA A 215 -13.95 6.91 3.21
CA ALA A 215 -14.79 7.43 2.13
C ALA A 215 -16.28 7.16 2.39
N ALA A 216 -16.62 5.96 2.86
CA ALA A 216 -17.99 5.61 3.23
C ALA A 216 -18.53 6.49 4.37
N LEU A 217 -17.72 6.75 5.41
CA LEU A 217 -18.11 7.65 6.49
C LEU A 217 -18.25 9.10 6.02
N ALA A 218 -17.38 9.58 5.12
CA ALA A 218 -17.49 10.91 4.54
C ALA A 218 -18.80 11.06 3.74
N SER A 219 -19.18 10.05 2.95
CA SER A 219 -20.48 10.02 2.28
C SER A 219 -21.63 10.07 3.28
N ALA A 220 -21.60 9.21 4.30
CA ALA A 220 -22.65 9.14 5.31
C ALA A 220 -22.77 10.44 6.13
N ARG A 221 -21.67 11.19 6.31
CA ARG A 221 -21.66 12.53 6.90
C ARG A 221 -22.35 13.53 5.98
N SER A 222 -22.01 13.54 4.69
CA SER A 222 -22.63 14.43 3.70
C SER A 222 -24.16 14.21 3.59
N ASP A 223 -24.60 12.95 3.65
CA ASP A 223 -26.03 12.61 3.69
C ASP A 223 -26.73 13.24 4.90
N LYS A 224 -26.13 13.12 6.09
CA LYS A 224 -26.68 13.71 7.32
C LYS A 224 -26.68 15.23 7.29
N GLU A 225 -25.64 15.87 6.76
CA GLU A 225 -25.58 17.32 6.59
C GLU A 225 -26.70 17.83 5.67
N ARG A 226 -26.98 17.10 4.58
CA ARG A 226 -28.13 17.39 3.71
C ARG A 226 -29.47 17.22 4.42
N THR A 227 -29.63 16.15 5.20
CA THR A 227 -30.85 15.95 6.00
C THR A 227 -31.03 17.06 7.04
N LEU A 228 -29.94 17.46 7.71
CA LEU A 228 -29.96 18.55 8.69
C LEU A 228 -30.41 19.87 8.04
N ALA A 229 -29.84 20.22 6.89
CA ALA A 229 -30.24 21.41 6.14
C ALA A 229 -31.72 21.38 5.76
N SER A 230 -32.24 20.24 5.32
CA SER A 230 -33.67 20.08 4.98
C SER A 230 -34.59 20.24 6.20
N VAL A 231 -34.17 19.75 7.38
CA VAL A 231 -34.93 19.93 8.63
C VAL A 231 -34.94 21.41 9.05
N GLN A 232 -33.79 22.09 8.94
CA GLN A 232 -33.66 23.51 9.26
C GLN A 232 -34.54 24.37 8.35
N GLU A 233 -34.53 24.12 7.04
CA GLU A 233 -35.41 24.81 6.07
C GLU A 233 -36.89 24.58 6.41
N GLY A 234 -37.30 23.33 6.69
CA GLY A 234 -38.68 23.03 7.07
C GLY A 234 -39.11 23.71 8.37
N LYS A 235 -38.21 23.82 9.35
CA LYS A 235 -38.45 24.53 10.60
C LYS A 235 -38.62 26.03 10.40
N GLU A 236 -37.81 26.66 9.54
CA GLU A 236 -37.96 28.07 9.19
C GLU A 236 -39.34 28.36 8.57
N VAL A 237 -39.84 27.47 7.71
CA VAL A 237 -41.21 27.57 7.17
C VAL A 237 -42.25 27.56 8.29
N TYR A 238 -42.15 26.62 9.25
CA TYR A 238 -43.08 26.57 10.37
C TYR A 238 -43.01 27.81 11.28
N LEU A 239 -41.81 28.34 11.52
CA LEU A 239 -41.61 29.57 12.30
C LEU A 239 -42.30 30.77 11.65
N ASN A 240 -42.13 30.93 10.33
CA ASN A 240 -42.78 31.99 9.57
C ASN A 240 -44.30 31.85 9.56
N GLU A 241 -44.83 30.61 9.43
CA GLU A 241 -46.26 30.34 9.47
C GLU A 241 -46.86 30.64 10.85
N VAL A 242 -46.19 30.23 11.94
CA VAL A 242 -46.61 30.56 13.32
C VAL A 242 -46.67 32.07 13.53
N ALA A 243 -45.65 32.82 13.11
CA ALA A 243 -45.63 34.28 13.23
C ALA A 243 -46.76 34.95 12.43
N GLY A 244 -47.12 34.40 11.27
CA GLY A 244 -48.30 34.80 10.48
C GLY A 244 -49.61 34.57 11.23
N LEU A 245 -49.84 33.34 11.70
CA LEU A 245 -51.07 32.95 12.41
C LEU A 245 -51.24 33.67 13.75
N GLN A 246 -50.16 33.92 14.48
CA GLN A 246 -50.19 34.68 15.73
C GLN A 246 -50.68 36.12 15.51
N ARG A 247 -50.20 36.80 14.45
CA ARG A 247 -50.70 38.14 14.08
C ARG A 247 -52.19 38.12 13.74
N GLN A 248 -52.65 37.10 13.00
CA GLN A 248 -54.06 36.94 12.67
C GLN A 248 -54.93 36.66 13.91
N SER A 249 -54.50 35.77 14.79
CA SER A 249 -55.21 35.44 16.03
C SER A 249 -55.30 36.66 16.96
N ALA A 250 -54.22 37.44 17.09
CA ALA A 250 -54.20 38.67 17.88
C ALA A 250 -55.16 39.74 17.34
N ALA A 251 -55.19 39.95 16.02
CA ALA A 251 -56.11 40.89 15.38
C ALA A 251 -57.58 40.46 15.58
N LEU A 252 -57.88 39.17 15.39
CA LEU A 252 -59.22 38.64 15.59
C LEU A 252 -59.68 38.78 17.05
N GLY A 253 -58.80 38.48 18.01
CA GLY A 253 -59.08 38.64 19.44
C GLY A 253 -59.27 40.11 19.86
N ALA A 254 -58.61 41.06 19.21
CA ALA A 254 -58.87 42.48 19.41
C ALA A 254 -60.26 42.88 18.90
N SER A 255 -60.64 42.44 17.70
CA SER A 255 -61.96 42.70 17.13
C SER A 255 -63.11 42.10 17.94
N ILE A 256 -62.95 40.87 18.47
CA ILE A 256 -63.94 40.23 19.33
C ILE A 256 -64.15 41.04 20.61
N ARG A 257 -63.07 41.49 21.27
CA ARG A 257 -63.16 42.32 22.48
C ARG A 257 -63.83 43.67 22.20
N ALA A 258 -63.51 44.30 21.07
CA ALA A 258 -64.13 45.56 20.66
C ALA A 258 -65.64 45.42 20.37
N ALA A 259 -66.10 44.24 19.94
CA ALA A 259 -67.52 43.97 19.71
C ALA A 259 -68.30 43.57 20.98
N GLN A 260 -67.60 43.30 22.08
CA GLN A 260 -68.17 42.92 23.39
C GLN A 260 -68.18 44.09 24.39
N ALA A 261 -67.50 45.19 24.08
CA ALA A 261 -67.47 46.44 24.84
C ALA A 261 -68.56 47.40 24.35
#